data_AF-A0A4P9XUM3-F1
#
_entry.id   AF-A0A4P9XUM3-F1
#
_cell.length_a   1.000
_cell.length_b   1.000
_cell.length_c   1.000
_cell.angle_alpha   90.00
_cell.angle_beta   90.00
_cell.angle_gamma   90.00
#
_symmetry.space_group_name_H-M   'P 1'
#
loop_
_entity.id
_entity.type
_entity.pdbx_description
1 polymer ?
#
loop_
_entity_poly.entity_id
_entity_poly.type
_entity_poly.pdbx_seq_one_letter_code
_entity_poly.pdbx_strand_id
1 'polypeptide(L)'
;MFLNETQRLALPRLAGFIPYHPDGEISVWDFMTRPRSYESARHCVHSNGIQTPINTVLAYVFLRNTWRALCLLHTRKQSWANWSCFIQALVGVITACVNLSSIFPGGTSCRINLWVCSFGITVSAICVDICLLVKAYAAQNRDRRLIWVCGLLMAPQLAVIWIVWVESIMLNTEKAACIFLFPAYLPWFRFGLDVAINLLFSAVFLYAVYSQYTRLGRKCWRKLGEGGVVFLFAVVLSNLVCALITATGLFGPLSEMFFLIDWVVTSTLLVRQHESIRSAFVSSQQEITRAQVCTKRQTFKRMQ
;
A
#
# COMPACT_ATOMS: atom_id res chain seq x y z
N MET A 1 -23.69 15.93 14.14
CA MET A 1 -25.12 16.18 13.84
C MET A 1 -25.64 15.46 12.58
N PHE A 2 -24.79 14.95 11.66
CA PHE A 2 -25.22 14.21 10.46
C PHE A 2 -25.49 12.70 10.64
N LEU A 3 -25.43 12.17 11.87
CA LEU A 3 -25.53 10.73 12.13
C LEU A 3 -26.98 10.21 12.30
N ASN A 4 -27.96 11.09 12.58
CA ASN A 4 -29.29 10.66 13.01
C ASN A 4 -30.23 10.23 11.87
N GLU A 5 -30.04 10.68 10.63
CA GLU A 5 -30.86 10.24 9.49
C GLU A 5 -30.29 8.98 8.83
N THR A 6 -28.97 8.85 8.73
CA THR A 6 -28.31 7.66 8.17
C THR A 6 -28.53 6.42 9.03
N GLN A 7 -28.71 6.56 10.34
CA GLN A 7 -29.07 5.43 11.20
C GLN A 7 -30.52 4.93 10.99
N ARG A 8 -31.45 5.75 10.49
CA ARG A 8 -32.85 5.32 10.28
C ARG A 8 -33.05 4.43 9.06
N LEU A 9 -32.12 4.45 8.10
CA LEU A 9 -32.12 3.56 6.93
C LEU A 9 -31.39 2.23 7.17
N ALA A 10 -30.79 2.04 8.35
CA ALA A 10 -30.21 0.77 8.76
C ALA A 10 -31.29 -0.19 9.29
N LEU A 11 -32.27 -0.54 8.45
CA LEU A 11 -33.15 -1.68 8.74
C LEU A 11 -32.29 -2.96 8.83
N PRO A 12 -32.60 -3.89 9.75
CA PRO A 12 -31.77 -5.08 9.99
C PRO A 12 -31.61 -5.90 8.70
N ARG A 13 -30.36 -5.90 8.20
CA ARG A 13 -29.85 -6.57 6.99
C ARG A 13 -29.85 -8.10 7.18
N LEU A 14 -31.02 -8.72 7.31
CA LEU A 14 -31.15 -10.16 7.58
C LEU A 14 -31.03 -11.05 6.32
N ALA A 15 -30.88 -10.48 5.12
CA ALA A 15 -30.99 -11.25 3.87
C ALA A 15 -29.76 -11.18 2.93
N GLY A 16 -28.58 -10.79 3.42
CA GLY A 16 -27.35 -10.83 2.61
C GLY A 16 -27.34 -9.92 1.37
N PHE A 17 -28.25 -8.94 1.31
CA PHE A 17 -28.27 -7.96 0.22
C PHE A 17 -27.17 -6.91 0.42
N ILE A 18 -26.37 -6.73 -0.63
CA ILE A 18 -25.40 -5.63 -0.74
C ILE A 18 -26.17 -4.30 -0.63
N PRO A 19 -25.80 -3.40 0.30
CA PRO A 19 -26.50 -2.13 0.49
C PRO A 19 -26.44 -1.31 -0.79
N TYR A 20 -27.61 -1.08 -1.37
CA TYR A 20 -27.77 -0.34 -2.61
C TYR A 20 -28.12 1.12 -2.30
N HIS A 21 -27.38 2.06 -2.88
CA HIS A 21 -27.72 3.48 -2.84
C HIS A 21 -27.68 4.04 -4.27
N PRO A 22 -28.75 4.70 -4.75
CA PRO A 22 -28.84 5.14 -6.14
C PRO A 22 -27.72 6.10 -6.54
N ASP A 23 -27.23 6.93 -5.62
CA ASP A 23 -26.10 7.84 -5.87
C ASP A 23 -24.73 7.14 -5.90
N GLY A 24 -24.65 5.88 -5.48
CA GLY A 24 -23.45 5.04 -5.62
C GLY A 24 -23.34 4.40 -7.02
N GLU A 25 -24.45 4.31 -7.75
CA GLU A 25 -24.50 3.66 -9.06
C GLU A 25 -24.19 4.57 -10.23
N ILE A 26 -24.13 5.88 -9.98
CA ILE A 26 -23.82 6.87 -11.01
C ILE A 26 -22.36 7.29 -10.94
N SER A 27 -21.84 7.77 -12.07
CA SER A 27 -20.51 8.38 -12.13
C SER A 27 -20.48 9.72 -11.40
N VAL A 28 -19.28 10.17 -11.05
CA VAL A 28 -19.08 11.50 -10.43
C VAL A 28 -19.56 12.59 -11.40
N TRP A 29 -19.30 12.43 -12.70
CA TRP A 29 -19.79 13.34 -13.73
C TRP A 29 -21.31 13.44 -13.77
N ASP A 30 -22.02 12.31 -13.77
CA ASP A 30 -23.48 12.29 -13.80
C ASP A 30 -24.07 12.89 -12.51
N PHE A 31 -23.42 12.64 -11.36
CA PHE A 31 -23.81 13.27 -10.10
C PHE A 31 -23.68 14.80 -10.14
N MET A 32 -22.63 15.33 -10.77
CA MET A 32 -22.40 16.77 -10.92
C MET A 32 -23.37 17.45 -11.90
N THR A 33 -23.82 16.74 -12.93
CA THR A 33 -24.67 17.29 -14.00
C THR A 33 -26.16 17.18 -13.71
N ARG A 34 -26.56 16.46 -12.65
CA ARG A 34 -27.96 16.39 -12.23
C ARG A 34 -28.51 17.78 -11.85
N PRO A 35 -29.76 18.11 -12.22
CA PRO A 35 -30.39 19.39 -11.85
C PRO A 35 -30.41 19.58 -10.33
N ARG A 36 -29.74 20.63 -9.83
CA ARG A 36 -29.63 20.98 -8.41
C ARG A 36 -29.62 22.50 -8.22
N SER A 37 -29.69 22.93 -6.95
CA SER A 37 -29.39 24.31 -6.60
C SER A 37 -27.96 24.68 -7.05
N TYR A 38 -27.75 25.94 -7.41
CA TYR A 38 -26.43 26.45 -7.82
C TYR A 38 -25.35 26.25 -6.73
N GLU A 39 -25.74 26.33 -5.46
CA GLU A 39 -24.83 26.16 -4.31
C GLU A 39 -24.32 24.72 -4.22
N SER A 40 -25.22 23.73 -4.29
CA SER A 40 -24.85 22.30 -4.31
C SER A 40 -23.94 21.96 -5.48
N ALA A 41 -24.24 22.49 -6.68
CA ALA A 41 -23.40 22.28 -7.86
C ALA A 41 -21.98 22.83 -7.66
N ARG A 42 -21.85 24.02 -7.06
CA ARG A 42 -20.56 24.64 -6.75
C ARG A 42 -19.75 23.80 -5.76
N HIS A 43 -20.38 23.23 -4.73
CA HIS A 43 -19.71 22.36 -3.76
C HIS A 43 -19.19 21.07 -4.41
N CYS A 44 -20.01 20.41 -5.24
CA CYS A 44 -19.59 19.21 -5.97
C CYS A 44 -18.36 19.51 -6.85
N VAL A 45 -18.41 20.56 -7.67
CA VAL A 45 -17.31 20.96 -8.58
C VAL A 45 -16.04 21.27 -7.78
N HIS A 46 -16.16 21.98 -6.65
CA HIS A 46 -15.02 22.30 -5.80
C HIS A 46 -14.39 21.03 -5.20
N SER A 47 -15.19 20.12 -4.63
CA SER A 47 -14.66 18.87 -4.06
C SER A 47 -13.98 17.98 -5.10
N ASN A 48 -14.58 17.84 -6.28
CA ASN A 48 -14.01 17.03 -7.37
C ASN A 48 -12.76 17.69 -7.95
N GLY A 49 -12.75 19.03 -8.01
CA GLY A 49 -11.59 19.83 -8.41
C GLY A 49 -10.38 19.67 -7.48
N ILE A 50 -10.60 19.35 -6.20
CA ILE A 50 -9.50 19.03 -5.26
C ILE A 50 -9.05 17.58 -5.38
N GLN A 51 -9.96 16.62 -5.54
CA GLN A 51 -9.59 15.19 -5.62
C GLN A 51 -8.91 14.82 -6.95
N THR A 52 -9.33 15.43 -8.06
CA THR A 52 -8.77 15.17 -9.40
C THR A 52 -7.25 15.37 -9.50
N PRO A 53 -6.66 16.51 -9.06
CA PRO A 53 -5.21 16.69 -9.10
C PRO A 53 -4.48 15.70 -8.18
N ILE A 54 -5.04 15.36 -7.01
CA ILE A 54 -4.48 14.33 -6.13
C ILE A 54 -4.42 13.00 -6.88
N ASN A 55 -5.53 12.53 -7.43
CA ASN A 55 -5.59 11.28 -8.20
C ASN A 55 -4.65 11.28 -9.42
N THR A 56 -4.45 12.44 -10.05
CA THR A 56 -3.51 12.60 -11.17
C THR A 56 -2.06 12.42 -10.72
N VAL A 57 -1.68 13.01 -9.58
CA VAL A 57 -0.35 12.82 -8.98
C VAL A 57 -0.14 11.37 -8.57
N LEU A 58 -1.14 10.74 -7.92
CA LEU A 58 -1.07 9.33 -7.54
C LEU A 58 -0.87 8.43 -8.79
N ALA A 59 -1.60 8.69 -9.87
CA ALA A 59 -1.47 7.97 -11.14
C ALA A 59 -0.04 8.06 -11.70
N TYR A 60 0.52 9.27 -11.74
CA TYR A 60 1.88 9.50 -12.20
C TYR A 60 2.92 8.74 -11.36
N VAL A 61 2.80 8.78 -10.03
CA VAL A 61 3.73 8.09 -9.14
C VAL A 61 3.62 6.58 -9.29
N PHE A 62 2.40 6.02 -9.38
CA PHE A 62 2.22 4.58 -9.61
C PHE A 62 2.75 4.14 -10.97
N LEU A 63 2.58 4.95 -12.03
CA LEU A 63 3.13 4.65 -13.35
C LEU A 63 4.67 4.61 -13.30
N ARG A 64 5.29 5.61 -12.65
CA ARG A 64 6.73 5.65 -12.42
C ARG A 64 7.20 4.43 -11.61
N ASN A 65 6.51 4.08 -10.53
CA ASN A 65 6.87 2.95 -9.68
C ASN A 65 6.72 1.62 -10.43
N THR A 66 5.69 1.47 -11.26
CA THR A 66 5.45 0.29 -12.10
C THR A 66 6.56 0.12 -13.11
N TRP A 67 6.95 1.19 -13.81
CA TRP A 67 8.06 1.17 -14.75
C TRP A 67 9.37 0.74 -14.06
N ARG A 68 9.67 1.32 -12.90
CA ARG A 68 10.87 0.99 -12.11
C ARG A 68 10.85 -0.44 -11.60
N ALA A 69 9.72 -0.92 -11.08
CA ALA A 69 9.54 -2.29 -10.64
C ALA A 69 9.69 -3.28 -11.81
N LEU A 70 9.19 -2.93 -13.00
CA LEU A 70 9.37 -3.73 -14.22
C LEU A 70 10.85 -3.84 -14.62
N CYS A 71 11.62 -2.74 -14.57
CA CYS A 71 13.07 -2.79 -14.81
C CYS A 71 13.80 -3.68 -13.80
N LEU A 72 13.41 -3.63 -12.51
CA LEU A 72 13.96 -4.53 -11.47
C LEU A 72 13.60 -5.99 -11.75
N LEU A 73 12.36 -6.25 -12.15
CA LEU A 73 11.86 -7.59 -12.48
C LEU A 73 12.56 -8.19 -13.68
N HIS A 74 12.81 -7.39 -14.73
CA HIS A 74 13.50 -7.82 -15.94
C HIS A 74 14.93 -8.28 -15.65
N THR A 75 15.60 -7.66 -14.67
CA THR A 75 16.97 -8.05 -14.27
C THR A 75 16.99 -9.33 -13.42
N ARG A 76 15.99 -9.56 -12.57
CA ARG A 76 15.91 -10.75 -11.70
C ARG A 76 14.49 -11.32 -11.65
N LYS A 77 14.17 -12.17 -12.62
CA LYS A 77 12.83 -12.77 -12.81
C LYS A 77 12.36 -13.68 -11.66
N GLN A 78 13.26 -14.23 -10.87
CA GLN A 78 12.94 -15.22 -9.82
C GLN A 78 12.77 -14.63 -8.41
N SER A 79 12.78 -13.30 -8.25
CA SER A 79 12.60 -12.66 -6.94
C SER A 79 11.12 -12.43 -6.64
N TRP A 80 10.53 -13.19 -5.71
CA TRP A 80 9.14 -13.01 -5.25
C TRP A 80 8.84 -11.60 -4.76
N ALA A 81 9.80 -10.95 -4.13
CA ALA A 81 9.64 -9.58 -3.65
C ALA A 81 9.60 -8.56 -4.82
N ASN A 82 10.32 -8.82 -5.93
CA ASN A 82 10.23 -7.96 -7.12
C ASN A 82 8.87 -8.10 -7.81
N TRP A 83 8.34 -9.33 -7.88
CA TRP A 83 6.98 -9.58 -8.37
C TRP A 83 5.93 -8.87 -7.52
N SER A 84 6.05 -8.95 -6.20
CA SER A 84 5.12 -8.29 -5.27
C SER A 84 5.15 -6.77 -5.44
N CYS A 85 6.33 -6.16 -5.54
CA CYS A 85 6.46 -4.72 -5.82
C CYS A 85 5.85 -4.33 -7.17
N PHE A 86 6.01 -5.16 -8.20
CA PHE A 86 5.45 -4.92 -9.53
C PHE A 86 3.92 -5.01 -9.51
N ILE A 87 3.36 -6.09 -8.94
CA ILE A 87 1.91 -6.28 -8.81
C ILE A 87 1.29 -5.14 -8.02
N GLN A 88 1.89 -4.77 -6.88
CA GLN A 88 1.44 -3.64 -6.07
C GLN A 88 1.35 -2.34 -6.87
N ALA A 89 2.42 -1.99 -7.60
CA ALA A 89 2.45 -0.75 -8.37
C ALA A 89 1.48 -0.78 -9.55
N LEU A 90 1.37 -1.91 -10.25
CA LEU A 90 0.46 -2.11 -11.37
C LEU A 90 -1.01 -1.97 -10.94
N VAL A 91 -1.37 -2.57 -9.82
CA VAL A 91 -2.72 -2.44 -9.23
C VAL A 91 -3.02 -0.98 -8.85
N GLY A 92 -2.01 -0.24 -8.39
CA GLY A 92 -2.12 1.21 -8.18
C GLY A 92 -2.40 1.98 -9.48
N VAL A 93 -1.75 1.62 -10.59
CA VAL A 93 -2.04 2.21 -11.92
C VAL A 93 -3.48 1.92 -12.34
N ILE A 94 -3.92 0.66 -12.23
CA ILE A 94 -5.30 0.27 -12.58
C ILE A 94 -6.31 1.07 -11.75
N THR A 95 -6.09 1.17 -10.44
CA THR A 95 -6.95 1.92 -9.52
C THR A 95 -6.97 3.40 -9.87
N ALA A 96 -5.81 4.00 -10.19
CA ALA A 96 -5.74 5.40 -10.58
C ALA A 96 -6.44 5.68 -11.91
N CYS A 97 -6.32 4.78 -12.90
CA CYS A 97 -7.05 4.89 -14.17
C CYS A 97 -8.56 4.78 -13.96
N VAL A 98 -9.04 3.87 -13.11
CA VAL A 98 -10.46 3.75 -12.76
C VAL A 98 -10.94 5.02 -12.05
N ASN A 99 -10.22 5.52 -11.06
CA ASN A 99 -10.53 6.79 -10.39
C ASN A 99 -10.63 7.97 -11.39
N LEU A 100 -9.64 8.12 -12.27
CA LEU A 100 -9.63 9.18 -13.27
C LEU A 100 -10.75 9.00 -14.31
N SER A 101 -11.14 7.78 -14.65
CA SER A 101 -12.25 7.54 -15.57
C SER A 101 -13.58 8.09 -15.06
N SER A 102 -13.77 8.21 -13.75
CA SER A 102 -15.03 8.68 -13.13
C SER A 102 -15.36 10.15 -13.41
N ILE A 103 -14.37 10.94 -13.84
CA ILE A 103 -14.55 12.37 -14.18
C ILE A 103 -15.08 12.58 -15.60
N PHE A 104 -15.01 11.56 -16.46
CA PHE A 104 -15.46 11.65 -17.85
C PHE A 104 -16.95 11.32 -17.98
N PRO A 105 -17.65 11.87 -18.99
CA PRO A 105 -19.03 11.50 -19.29
C PRO A 105 -19.16 9.99 -19.54
N GLY A 106 -20.10 9.32 -18.87
CA GLY A 106 -20.25 7.87 -18.94
C GLY A 106 -19.11 7.09 -18.26
N GLY A 107 -18.36 7.74 -17.37
CA GLY A 107 -17.29 7.14 -16.60
C GLY A 107 -17.74 6.04 -15.63
N THR A 108 -16.80 5.51 -14.86
CA THR A 108 -17.09 4.45 -13.89
C THR A 108 -18.02 4.94 -12.78
N SER A 109 -18.94 4.08 -12.35
CA SER A 109 -19.80 4.37 -11.21
C SER A 109 -18.99 4.42 -9.92
N CYS A 110 -19.52 5.17 -8.96
CA CYS A 110 -18.87 5.35 -7.67
C CYS A 110 -18.59 4.04 -6.93
N ARG A 111 -19.56 3.12 -6.98
CA ARG A 111 -19.44 1.78 -6.41
C ARG A 111 -18.28 0.99 -7.02
N ILE A 112 -18.18 0.96 -8.36
CA ILE A 112 -17.09 0.26 -9.05
C ILE A 112 -15.75 0.87 -8.64
N ASN A 113 -15.68 2.20 -8.58
CA ASN A 113 -14.46 2.89 -8.21
C ASN A 113 -13.99 2.52 -6.79
N LEU A 114 -14.90 2.52 -5.82
CA LEU A 114 -14.61 2.13 -4.43
C LEU A 114 -14.32 0.63 -4.27
N TRP A 115 -14.96 -0.24 -5.06
CA TRP A 115 -14.64 -1.68 -5.09
C TRP A 115 -13.22 -1.94 -5.58
N VAL A 116 -12.85 -1.33 -6.70
CA VAL A 116 -11.50 -1.44 -7.27
C VAL A 116 -10.47 -0.85 -6.30
N CYS A 117 -10.77 0.30 -5.70
CA CYS A 117 -9.92 0.94 -4.71
C CYS A 117 -9.67 0.03 -3.49
N SER A 118 -10.72 -0.52 -2.88
CA SER A 118 -10.59 -1.41 -1.73
C SER A 118 -9.84 -2.70 -2.06
N PHE A 119 -10.13 -3.29 -3.23
CA PHE A 119 -9.39 -4.45 -3.72
C PHE A 119 -7.91 -4.11 -3.88
N GLY A 120 -7.61 -2.98 -4.54
CA GLY A 120 -6.25 -2.57 -4.82
C GLY A 120 -5.42 -2.29 -3.57
N ILE A 121 -6.01 -1.58 -2.60
CA ILE A 121 -5.39 -1.33 -1.29
C ILE A 121 -5.07 -2.66 -0.58
N THR A 122 -5.97 -3.63 -0.61
CA THR A 122 -5.77 -4.91 0.09
C THR A 122 -4.70 -5.76 -0.60
N VAL A 123 -4.75 -5.87 -1.93
CA VAL A 123 -3.70 -6.56 -2.71
C VAL A 123 -2.34 -5.91 -2.46
N SER A 124 -2.29 -4.58 -2.41
CA SER A 124 -1.08 -3.85 -2.06
C SER A 124 -0.56 -4.20 -0.68
N ALA A 125 -1.41 -4.18 0.36
CA ALA A 125 -1.02 -4.53 1.72
C ALA A 125 -0.42 -5.96 1.78
N ILE A 126 -1.09 -6.92 1.15
CA ILE A 126 -0.59 -8.31 1.04
C ILE A 126 0.77 -8.35 0.33
N CYS A 127 0.97 -7.58 -0.75
CA CYS A 127 2.25 -7.50 -1.45
C CYS A 127 3.37 -6.91 -0.59
N VAL A 128 3.06 -5.89 0.23
CA VAL A 128 3.99 -5.30 1.19
C VAL A 128 4.40 -6.36 2.22
N ASP A 129 3.42 -7.07 2.79
CA ASP A 129 3.65 -8.10 3.78
C ASP A 129 4.45 -9.29 3.23
N ILE A 130 4.21 -9.71 1.98
CA ILE A 130 5.03 -10.71 1.30
C ILE A 130 6.47 -10.22 1.16
N CYS A 131 6.69 -8.94 0.79
CA CYS A 131 8.03 -8.37 0.72
C CYS A 131 8.75 -8.39 2.08
N LEU A 132 8.04 -8.08 3.16
CA LEU A 132 8.55 -8.12 4.52
C LEU A 132 8.84 -9.56 4.96
N LEU A 133 7.92 -10.49 4.69
CA LEU A 133 8.05 -11.91 5.00
C LEU A 133 9.24 -12.52 4.29
N VAL A 134 9.47 -12.23 3.00
CA VAL A 134 10.62 -12.75 2.26
C VAL A 134 11.94 -12.29 2.90
N LYS A 135 12.02 -11.03 3.35
CA LYS A 135 13.22 -10.49 4.03
C LYS A 135 13.41 -11.13 5.40
N ALA A 136 12.34 -11.23 6.18
CA ALA A 136 12.35 -11.84 7.50
C ALA A 136 12.72 -13.33 7.45
N TYR A 137 12.16 -14.06 6.49
CA TYR A 137 12.46 -15.47 6.22
C TYR A 137 13.92 -15.68 5.83
N ALA A 138 14.47 -14.80 4.98
CA ALA A 138 15.89 -14.83 4.64
C ALA A 138 16.80 -14.55 5.85
N ALA A 139 16.37 -13.66 6.75
CA ALA A 139 17.14 -13.30 7.94
C ALA A 139 17.10 -14.37 9.06
N GLN A 140 16.02 -15.17 9.13
CA GLN A 140 15.83 -16.26 10.10
C GLN A 140 16.29 -17.64 9.59
N ASN A 141 17.33 -17.69 8.75
CA ASN A 141 17.85 -18.95 8.18
C ASN A 141 16.76 -19.84 7.54
N ARG A 142 15.73 -19.23 6.93
CA ARG A 142 14.65 -19.93 6.23
C ARG A 142 13.76 -20.80 7.14
N ASP A 143 13.48 -20.35 8.36
CA ASP A 143 12.50 -21.03 9.22
C ASP A 143 11.08 -20.99 8.60
N ARG A 144 10.54 -22.18 8.29
CA ARG A 144 9.20 -22.35 7.70
C ARG A 144 8.07 -21.97 8.65
N ARG A 145 8.30 -21.97 9.97
CA ARG A 145 7.31 -21.57 10.97
C ARG A 145 6.85 -20.14 10.76
N LEU A 146 7.75 -19.26 10.33
CA LEU A 146 7.45 -17.86 10.06
C LEU A 146 6.41 -17.70 8.93
N ILE A 147 6.48 -18.54 7.90
CA ILE A 147 5.51 -18.51 6.79
C ILE A 147 4.11 -18.85 7.29
N TRP A 148 3.98 -19.85 8.16
CA TRP A 148 2.68 -20.23 8.72
C TRP A 148 2.11 -19.16 9.65
N VAL A 149 2.93 -18.62 10.55
CA VAL A 149 2.49 -17.58 11.49
C VAL A 149 2.09 -16.30 10.74
N CYS A 150 2.92 -15.83 9.81
CA CYS A 150 2.60 -14.65 9.01
C CYS A 150 1.42 -14.90 8.08
N GLY A 151 1.34 -16.07 7.43
CA GLY A 151 0.21 -16.42 6.56
C GLY A 151 -1.12 -16.45 7.31
N LEU A 152 -1.13 -17.01 8.52
CA LEU A 152 -2.31 -17.00 9.39
C LEU A 152 -2.71 -15.57 9.78
N LEU A 153 -1.74 -14.71 10.06
CA LEU A 153 -1.98 -13.32 10.46
C LEU A 153 -2.43 -12.43 9.27
N MET A 154 -2.03 -12.77 8.05
CA MET A 154 -2.44 -12.08 6.82
C MET A 154 -3.84 -12.50 6.34
N ALA A 155 -4.30 -13.71 6.65
CA ALA A 155 -5.60 -14.21 6.17
C ALA A 155 -6.80 -13.30 6.52
N PRO A 156 -6.90 -12.71 7.73
CA PRO A 156 -7.94 -11.74 8.06
C PRO A 156 -7.97 -10.48 7.18
N GLN A 157 -6.89 -10.12 6.50
CA GLN A 157 -6.89 -8.97 5.58
C GLN A 157 -7.86 -9.19 4.40
N LEU A 158 -8.03 -10.44 3.95
CA LEU A 158 -9.01 -10.75 2.90
C LEU A 158 -10.45 -10.53 3.37
N ALA A 159 -10.72 -10.71 4.67
CA ALA A 159 -12.02 -10.42 5.24
C ALA A 159 -12.36 -8.92 5.20
N VAL A 160 -11.36 -8.03 5.20
CA VAL A 160 -11.57 -6.58 5.05
C VAL A 160 -12.25 -6.26 3.72
N ILE A 161 -11.84 -6.90 2.61
CA ILE A 161 -12.48 -6.71 1.30
C ILE A 161 -13.94 -7.12 1.37
N TRP A 162 -14.22 -8.29 1.97
CA TRP A 162 -15.57 -8.80 2.10
C TRP A 162 -16.46 -7.86 2.90
N ILE A 163 -15.99 -7.40 4.07
CA ILE A 163 -16.74 -6.45 4.92
C ILE A 163 -16.97 -5.13 4.17
N VAL A 164 -15.95 -4.63 3.47
CA VAL A 164 -16.07 -3.43 2.64
C VAL A 164 -17.17 -3.60 1.59
N TRP A 165 -17.15 -4.68 0.81
CA TRP A 165 -18.07 -4.88 -0.29
C TRP A 165 -19.51 -5.16 0.16
N VAL A 166 -19.68 -5.87 1.28
CA VAL A 166 -20.99 -6.31 1.74
C VAL A 166 -21.63 -5.33 2.71
N GLU A 167 -20.87 -4.65 3.55
CA GLU A 167 -21.44 -3.86 4.64
C GLU A 167 -21.43 -2.35 4.40
N SER A 168 -20.63 -1.86 3.47
CA SER A 168 -20.39 -0.42 3.35
C SER A 168 -21.30 0.23 2.33
N ILE A 169 -21.75 1.44 2.65
CA ILE A 169 -22.60 2.23 1.75
C ILE A 169 -21.69 3.15 0.95
N MET A 170 -21.83 3.09 -0.37
CA MET A 170 -21.04 3.87 -1.33
C MET A 170 -21.95 4.90 -1.95
N LEU A 171 -21.62 6.18 -1.80
CA LEU A 171 -22.43 7.25 -2.38
C LEU A 171 -21.58 8.46 -2.74
N ASN A 172 -22.07 9.23 -3.70
CA ASN A 172 -21.56 10.55 -3.97
C ASN A 172 -22.19 11.58 -3.03
N THR A 173 -21.40 12.51 -2.50
CA THR A 173 -21.89 13.63 -1.70
C THR A 173 -21.47 14.96 -2.29
N GLU A 174 -22.09 16.04 -1.83
CA GLU A 174 -21.71 17.39 -2.24
C GLU A 174 -20.34 17.83 -1.70
N LYS A 175 -19.88 17.20 -0.61
CA LYS A 175 -18.63 17.57 0.07
C LYS A 175 -17.41 16.79 -0.43
N ALA A 176 -17.64 15.60 -0.97
CA ALA A 176 -16.60 14.71 -1.45
C ALA A 176 -17.18 13.82 -2.55
N ALA A 177 -16.43 13.72 -3.66
CA ALA A 177 -16.72 12.76 -4.70
C ALA A 177 -16.41 11.36 -4.16
N CYS A 178 -17.37 10.44 -4.32
CA CYS A 178 -17.29 9.07 -3.87
C CYS A 178 -16.79 8.81 -2.46
N ILE A 179 -17.69 8.93 -1.48
CA ILE A 179 -17.36 8.59 -0.10
C ILE A 179 -17.70 7.14 0.22
N PHE A 180 -16.91 6.61 1.15
CA PHE A 180 -17.12 5.29 1.71
C PHE A 180 -17.67 5.37 3.15
N LEU A 181 -18.93 4.98 3.37
CA LEU A 181 -19.49 4.84 4.71
C LEU A 181 -19.25 3.40 5.22
N PHE A 182 -18.13 3.23 5.92
CA PHE A 182 -17.80 1.98 6.59
C PHE A 182 -18.50 1.84 7.96
N PRO A 183 -18.71 0.62 8.46
CA PRO A 183 -19.14 0.43 9.83
C PRO A 183 -18.03 0.89 10.80
N ALA A 184 -18.42 1.45 11.94
CA ALA A 184 -17.52 2.14 12.87
C ALA A 184 -16.36 1.26 13.39
N TYR A 185 -16.53 -0.08 13.40
CA TYR A 185 -15.49 -1.01 13.83
C TYR A 185 -14.41 -1.29 12.77
N LEU A 186 -14.69 -1.05 11.48
CA LEU A 186 -13.80 -1.45 10.39
C LEU A 186 -12.43 -0.75 10.45
N PRO A 187 -12.32 0.57 10.69
CA PRO A 187 -11.01 1.23 10.80
C PRO A 187 -10.19 0.67 11.98
N TRP A 188 -10.84 0.39 13.11
CA TRP A 188 -10.20 -0.19 14.29
C TRP A 188 -9.76 -1.62 14.06
N PHE A 189 -10.58 -2.42 13.37
CA PHE A 189 -10.23 -3.78 12.97
C PHE A 189 -9.01 -3.78 12.05
N ARG A 190 -9.01 -2.93 11.01
CA ARG A 190 -7.88 -2.76 10.10
C ARG A 190 -6.63 -2.29 10.85
N PHE A 191 -6.75 -1.27 11.70
CA PHE A 191 -5.65 -0.77 12.53
C PHE A 191 -5.05 -1.89 13.39
N GLY A 192 -5.89 -2.70 14.05
CA GLY A 192 -5.44 -3.83 14.86
C GLY A 192 -4.64 -4.86 14.05
N LEU A 193 -5.12 -5.21 12.85
CA LEU A 193 -4.40 -6.11 11.94
C LEU A 193 -3.05 -5.54 11.51
N ASP A 194 -3.05 -4.28 11.07
CA ASP A 194 -1.83 -3.61 10.60
C ASP A 194 -0.80 -3.49 11.74
N VAL A 195 -1.23 -3.13 12.95
CA VAL A 195 -0.37 -3.07 14.14
C VAL A 195 0.20 -4.45 14.48
N ALA A 196 -0.64 -5.50 14.50
CA ALA A 196 -0.20 -6.84 14.84
C ALA A 196 0.85 -7.37 13.84
N ILE A 197 0.62 -7.16 12.54
CA ILE A 197 1.52 -7.57 11.47
C ILE A 197 2.84 -6.80 11.54
N ASN A 198 2.77 -5.47 11.65
CA ASN A 198 3.96 -4.63 11.75
C ASN A 198 4.78 -4.92 13.01
N LEU A 199 4.12 -5.19 14.14
CA LEU A 199 4.79 -5.55 15.39
C LEU A 199 5.51 -6.90 15.26
N LEU A 200 4.85 -7.91 14.68
CA LEU A 200 5.45 -9.21 14.41
C LEU A 200 6.68 -9.08 13.51
N PHE A 201 6.57 -8.39 12.37
CA PHE A 201 7.70 -8.18 11.47
C PHE A 201 8.82 -7.39 12.12
N SER A 202 8.50 -6.37 12.91
CA SER A 202 9.48 -5.58 13.66
C SER A 202 10.22 -6.45 14.69
N ALA A 203 9.52 -7.30 15.44
CA ALA A 203 10.12 -8.21 16.41
C ALA A 203 11.05 -9.24 15.73
N VAL A 204 10.58 -9.87 14.64
CA VAL A 204 11.35 -10.85 13.86
C VAL A 204 12.60 -10.20 13.25
N PHE A 205 12.46 -8.99 12.72
CA PHE A 205 13.57 -8.24 12.14
C PHE A 205 14.57 -7.81 13.21
N LEU A 206 14.12 -7.27 14.35
CA LEU A 206 14.98 -6.89 15.46
C LEU A 206 15.75 -8.09 16.02
N TYR A 207 15.08 -9.24 16.17
CA TYR A 207 15.73 -10.48 16.56
C TYR A 207 16.80 -10.91 15.55
N ALA A 208 16.50 -10.84 14.25
CA ALA A 208 17.47 -11.18 13.21
C ALA A 208 18.67 -10.23 13.20
N VAL A 209 18.44 -8.93 13.39
CA VAL A 209 19.49 -7.90 13.52
C VAL A 209 20.36 -8.18 14.74
N TYR A 210 19.75 -8.49 15.89
CA TYR A 210 20.48 -8.84 17.12
C TYR A 210 21.33 -10.11 16.94
N SER A 211 20.77 -11.14 16.31
CA SER A 211 21.48 -12.39 15.99
C SER A 211 22.66 -12.16 15.03
N GLN A 212 22.49 -11.31 14.02
CA GLN A 212 23.58 -10.97 13.10
C GLN A 212 24.64 -10.08 13.77
N TYR A 213 24.23 -9.16 14.64
CA TYR A 213 25.14 -8.30 15.39
C TYR A 213 26.09 -9.12 16.28
N THR A 214 25.55 -10.13 16.98
CA THR A 214 26.34 -11.01 17.85
C THR A 214 27.29 -11.93 17.06
N ARG A 215 26.94 -12.34 15.84
CA ARG A 215 27.77 -13.25 15.01
C ARG A 215 28.83 -12.55 14.14
N LEU A 216 28.49 -11.45 13.47
CA LEU A 216 29.32 -10.83 12.43
C LEU A 216 30.09 -9.59 12.90
N GLY A 217 29.84 -9.12 14.12
CA GLY A 217 30.47 -7.94 14.70
C GLY A 217 30.07 -6.62 14.04
N ARG A 218 30.67 -5.52 14.53
CA ARG A 218 30.17 -4.15 14.30
C ARG A 218 30.34 -3.60 12.87
N LYS A 219 31.30 -4.10 12.08
CA LYS A 219 31.64 -3.52 10.76
C LYS A 219 30.63 -3.87 9.65
N CYS A 220 30.15 -5.11 9.59
CA CYS A 220 29.14 -5.53 8.61
C CYS A 220 27.76 -4.92 8.96
N TRP A 221 27.48 -4.80 10.26
CA TRP A 221 26.25 -4.22 10.78
C TRP A 221 26.02 -2.77 10.31
N ARG A 222 27.06 -1.93 10.31
CA ARG A 222 26.93 -0.52 9.90
C ARG A 222 26.39 -0.37 8.47
N LYS A 223 26.94 -1.16 7.53
CA LYS A 223 26.48 -1.15 6.13
C LYS A 223 25.07 -1.70 5.94
N LEU A 224 24.66 -2.70 6.73
CA LEU A 224 23.31 -3.29 6.61
C LEU A 224 22.23 -2.41 7.28
N GLY A 225 22.59 -1.79 8.41
CA GLY A 225 21.72 -0.90 9.18
C GLY A 225 21.42 0.43 8.49
N GLU A 226 22.40 1.00 7.79
CA GLU A 226 22.31 2.33 7.15
C GLU A 226 21.20 2.44 6.08
N GLY A 227 20.69 1.33 5.54
CA GLY A 227 19.61 1.35 4.54
C GLY A 227 18.35 0.57 4.91
N GLY A 228 18.49 -0.66 5.40
CA GLY A 228 17.36 -1.57 5.57
C GLY A 228 16.45 -1.21 6.75
N VAL A 229 17.06 -0.89 7.90
CA VAL A 229 16.35 -0.64 9.17
C VAL A 229 15.54 0.65 9.08
N VAL A 230 16.16 1.73 8.58
CA VAL A 230 15.51 3.03 8.44
C VAL A 230 14.28 2.94 7.54
N PHE A 231 14.37 2.20 6.43
CA PHE A 231 13.25 1.99 5.52
C PHE A 231 12.09 1.25 6.17
N LEU A 232 12.38 0.16 6.88
CA LEU A 232 11.35 -0.63 7.56
C LEU A 232 10.67 0.20 8.64
N PHE A 233 11.43 0.94 9.43
CA PHE A 233 10.88 1.84 10.45
C PHE A 233 10.03 2.95 9.84
N ALA A 234 10.49 3.55 8.73
CA ALA A 234 9.73 4.58 8.01
C ALA A 234 8.39 4.06 7.48
N VAL A 235 8.35 2.84 6.93
CA VAL A 235 7.10 2.20 6.47
C VAL A 235 6.17 1.94 7.64
N VAL A 236 6.66 1.34 8.74
CA VAL A 236 5.84 1.08 9.93
C VAL A 236 5.28 2.38 10.52
N LEU A 237 6.12 3.41 10.63
CA LEU A 237 5.70 4.70 11.16
C LEU A 237 4.68 5.39 10.26
N SER A 238 4.87 5.36 8.93
CA SER A 238 3.91 5.88 7.95
C SER A 238 2.54 5.21 8.10
N ASN A 239 2.54 3.86 8.10
CA ASN A 239 1.33 3.07 8.23
C ASN A 239 0.60 3.36 9.56
N LEU A 240 1.34 3.45 10.68
CA LEU A 240 0.77 3.76 12.00
C LEU A 240 0.15 5.17 12.04
N VAL A 241 0.86 6.19 11.54
CA VAL A 241 0.37 7.57 11.51
C VAL A 241 -0.88 7.66 10.62
N CYS A 242 -0.83 7.07 9.43
CA CYS A 242 -1.98 7.03 8.53
C CYS A 242 -3.19 6.34 9.18
N ALA A 243 -2.98 5.17 9.77
CA ALA A 243 -4.06 4.41 10.37
C ALA A 243 -4.67 5.12 11.59
N LEU A 244 -3.88 5.83 12.40
CA LEU A 244 -4.37 6.66 13.50
C LEU A 244 -5.20 7.86 12.99
N ILE A 245 -4.73 8.56 11.95
CA ILE A 245 -5.48 9.67 11.33
C ILE A 245 -6.83 9.18 10.80
N THR A 246 -6.86 8.01 10.16
CA THR A 246 -8.11 7.46 9.63
C THR A 246 -9.02 6.93 10.73
N ALA A 247 -8.50 6.19 11.70
CA ALA A 247 -9.29 5.64 12.80
C ALA A 247 -9.95 6.73 13.67
N THR A 248 -9.26 7.87 13.84
CA THR A 248 -9.80 9.03 14.56
C THR A 248 -10.75 9.89 13.72
N GLY A 249 -10.80 9.67 12.40
CA GLY A 249 -11.63 10.47 11.49
C GLY A 249 -11.26 11.95 11.48
N LEU A 250 -9.99 12.28 11.73
CA LEU A 250 -9.53 13.65 11.97
C LEU A 250 -9.87 14.62 10.82
N PHE A 251 -9.94 14.12 9.58
CA PHE A 251 -10.27 14.90 8.38
C PHE A 251 -11.67 14.61 7.83
N GLY A 252 -12.53 13.94 8.61
CA GLY A 252 -13.88 13.57 8.18
C GLY A 252 -13.87 12.69 6.93
N PRO A 253 -14.69 13.00 5.89
CA PRO A 253 -14.73 12.20 4.66
C PRO A 253 -13.39 12.13 3.91
N LEU A 254 -12.52 13.14 4.06
CA LEU A 254 -11.21 13.15 3.40
C LEU A 254 -10.19 12.21 4.05
N SER A 255 -10.50 11.61 5.20
CA SER A 255 -9.63 10.62 5.85
C SER A 255 -9.33 9.42 4.94
N GLU A 256 -10.22 9.09 3.99
CA GLU A 256 -9.98 8.01 3.01
C GLU A 256 -8.78 8.28 2.09
N MET A 257 -8.50 9.55 1.79
CA MET A 257 -7.38 9.94 0.92
C MET A 257 -6.03 9.63 1.55
N PHE A 258 -5.95 9.60 2.89
CA PHE A 258 -4.72 9.22 3.59
C PHE A 258 -4.32 7.77 3.30
N PHE A 259 -5.28 6.84 3.12
CA PHE A 259 -4.94 5.47 2.72
C PHE A 259 -4.30 5.42 1.33
N LEU A 260 -4.76 6.26 0.39
CA LEU A 260 -4.17 6.33 -0.94
C LEU A 260 -2.77 6.96 -0.91
N ILE A 261 -2.59 8.02 -0.10
CA ILE A 261 -1.30 8.67 0.08
C ILE A 261 -0.30 7.68 0.70
N ASP A 262 -0.68 7.01 1.78
CA ASP A 262 0.15 6.00 2.45
C ASP A 262 0.49 4.85 1.50
N TRP A 263 -0.47 4.38 0.71
CA TRP A 263 -0.20 3.39 -0.33
C TRP A 263 0.86 3.86 -1.34
N VAL A 264 0.76 5.10 -1.84
CA VAL A 264 1.77 5.64 -2.76
C VAL A 264 3.14 5.82 -2.10
N VAL A 265 3.17 6.29 -0.85
CA VAL A 265 4.42 6.43 -0.07
C VAL A 265 5.07 5.06 0.09
N THR A 266 4.32 4.07 0.57
CA THR A 266 4.80 2.70 0.79
C THR A 266 5.26 2.03 -0.51
N SER A 267 4.52 2.19 -1.61
CA SER A 267 4.93 1.70 -2.94
C SER A 267 6.26 2.32 -3.39
N THR A 268 6.40 3.64 -3.25
CA THR A 268 7.63 4.36 -3.62
C THR A 268 8.80 3.93 -2.75
N LEU A 269 8.55 3.74 -1.46
CA LEU A 269 9.57 3.31 -0.51
C LEU A 269 10.06 1.89 -0.85
N LEU A 270 9.16 0.95 -1.11
CA LEU A 270 9.54 -0.41 -1.48
C LEU A 270 10.38 -0.46 -2.76
N VAL A 271 9.97 0.25 -3.82
CA VAL A 271 10.74 0.29 -5.06
C VAL A 271 12.14 0.85 -4.82
N ARG A 272 12.26 1.96 -4.09
CA ARG A 272 13.56 2.57 -3.76
C ARG A 272 14.44 1.66 -2.91
N GLN A 273 13.87 0.95 -1.95
CA GLN A 273 14.60 0.00 -1.11
C GLN A 273 15.20 -1.12 -1.98
N HIS A 274 14.43 -1.65 -2.94
CA HIS A 274 14.90 -2.69 -3.85
C HIS A 274 16.00 -2.18 -4.80
N GLU A 275 15.89 -0.94 -5.30
CA GLU A 275 16.95 -0.29 -6.07
C GLU A 275 18.24 -0.11 -5.25
N SER A 276 18.11 0.38 -4.00
CA SER A 276 19.22 0.60 -3.09
C SER A 276 19.97 -0.70 -2.78
N ILE A 277 19.24 -1.76 -2.39
CA ILE A 277 19.81 -3.09 -2.13
C ILE A 277 20.54 -3.62 -3.37
N ARG A 278 19.95 -3.47 -4.56
CA ARG A 278 20.58 -3.90 -5.81
C ARG A 278 21.89 -3.15 -6.06
N SER A 279 21.91 -1.83 -5.91
CA SER A 279 23.11 -1.03 -6.12
C SER A 279 24.24 -1.45 -5.17
N ALA A 280 23.92 -1.71 -3.89
CA ALA A 280 24.87 -2.19 -2.89
C ALA A 280 25.48 -3.56 -3.26
N PHE A 281 24.67 -4.49 -3.79
CA PHE A 281 25.17 -5.79 -4.26
C PHE A 281 26.11 -5.64 -5.47
N VAL A 282 25.76 -4.79 -6.43
CA VAL A 282 26.60 -4.55 -7.61
C VAL A 282 27.95 -3.95 -7.20
N SER A 283 27.95 -2.94 -6.32
CA SER A 283 29.18 -2.34 -5.81
C SER A 283 30.05 -3.35 -5.05
N SER A 284 29.45 -4.17 -4.20
CA SER A 284 30.19 -5.21 -3.45
C SER A 284 30.81 -6.26 -4.38
N GLN A 285 30.09 -6.68 -5.42
CA GLN A 285 30.62 -7.63 -6.39
C GLN A 285 31.77 -7.04 -7.21
N GLN A 286 31.68 -5.75 -7.59
CA GLN A 286 32.77 -5.04 -8.27
C GLN A 286 34.03 -4.94 -7.39
N GLU A 287 33.89 -4.67 -6.10
CA GLU A 287 35.01 -4.64 -5.15
C GLU A 287 35.72 -6.00 -5.06
N ILE A 288 34.96 -7.10 -4.97
CA ILE A 288 35.51 -8.47 -4.94
C ILE A 288 36.27 -8.79 -6.23
N THR A 289 35.68 -8.48 -7.39
CA THR A 289 36.33 -8.71 -8.69
C THR A 289 37.64 -7.91 -8.81
N ARG A 290 37.65 -6.65 -8.36
CA ARG A 290 38.87 -5.82 -8.35
C ARG A 290 39.95 -6.40 -7.42
N ALA A 291 39.58 -6.84 -6.22
CA ALA A 291 40.51 -7.46 -5.28
C ALA A 291 41.11 -8.76 -5.83
N GLN A 292 40.31 -9.59 -6.50
CA GLN A 292 40.77 -10.82 -7.16
C GLN A 292 41.75 -10.53 -8.30
N VAL A 293 41.51 -9.50 -9.11
CA VAL A 293 42.42 -9.07 -10.19
C VAL A 293 43.75 -8.54 -9.60
N CYS A 294 43.71 -7.72 -8.56
CA CYS A 294 44.93 -7.25 -7.87
C CYS A 294 45.75 -8.40 -7.27
N THR A 295 45.08 -9.39 -6.65
CA THR A 295 45.75 -10.56 -6.06
C THR A 295 46.43 -11.38 -7.14
N LYS A 296 45.75 -11.69 -8.25
CA LYS A 296 46.35 -12.41 -9.39
C LYS A 296 47.57 -11.69 -9.96
N ARG A 297 47.52 -10.35 -10.09
CA ARG A 297 48.64 -9.54 -10.58
C ARG A 297 49.84 -9.56 -9.63
N GLN A 298 49.60 -9.57 -8.32
CA GLN A 298 50.67 -9.70 -7.32
C GLN A 298 51.29 -11.11 -7.33
N THR A 299 50.47 -12.16 -7.46
CA THR A 299 50.97 -13.53 -7.58
C THR A 299 51.82 -13.71 -8.84
N PHE A 300 51.40 -13.16 -9.98
CA PHE A 300 52.16 -13.20 -11.23
C PHE A 300 53.51 -12.49 -11.10
N LYS A 301 53.56 -11.30 -10.48
CA LYS A 301 54.81 -10.58 -10.23
C LYS A 301 55.79 -11.29 -9.29
N ARG A 302 55.33 -12.23 -8.46
CA ARG A 302 56.21 -13.03 -7.58
C ARG A 302 56.78 -14.27 -8.25
N MET A 303 56.27 -14.65 -9.42
CA MET A 303 56.76 -15.79 -10.20
C MET A 303 57.85 -15.39 -11.22
N GLN A 304 58.10 -14.08 -11.38
CA GLN A 304 59.17 -13.51 -12.21
C GLN A 304 60.32 -13.08 -11.31
#